data_AF-A0A1V4RNI4-F1
#
_entry.id   AF-A0A1V4RNI4-F1
#
_cell.length_a   1.000
_cell.length_b   1.000
_cell.length_c   1.000
_cell.angle_alpha   90.00
_cell.angle_beta   90.00
_cell.angle_gamma   90.00
#
_symmetry.space_group_name_H-M   'P 1'
#
loop_
_entity.id
_entity.type
_entity.pdbx_description
1 polymer ?
#
loop_
_entity_poly.entity_id
_entity_poly.type
_entity_poly.pdbx_seq_one_letter_code
_entity_poly.pdbx_strand_id
1 'polypeptide(L)'
;MQVQTSIVNWPKTMFEDAEPRAEGLHLSIIIDSLLDRAGLGYKGKGFTDMQLTAEIGLLWENVLSKVMRDKYATRPPQICEDGIWMSPDGIGPDPEGEVPLIVEEYKATWKAVKNSLAEDFRYMTQVKAYCRAVGTTVAIMRVFYVMGDYRGSGPLYKVARFTFSEAELKANWDMILKEKARMEKGDRKG
;
A
#
# COMPACT_ATOMS: atom_id res chain seq x y z
N MET A 1 42.28 11.82 3.30
CA MET A 1 41.07 12.10 2.49
C MET A 1 39.99 12.60 3.44
N GLN A 2 39.64 13.89 3.37
CA GLN A 2 38.55 14.45 4.20
C GLN A 2 37.25 14.32 3.42
N VAL A 3 36.27 13.58 3.97
CA VAL A 3 34.92 13.48 3.42
C VAL A 3 34.09 14.58 4.05
N GLN A 4 33.61 15.51 3.24
CA GLN A 4 32.74 16.58 3.67
C GLN A 4 31.28 16.14 3.47
N THR A 5 30.56 15.89 4.56
CA THR A 5 29.13 15.57 4.52
C THR A 5 28.34 16.87 4.76
N SER A 6 27.50 17.26 3.81
CA SER A 6 26.50 18.32 4.01
C SER A 6 25.14 17.71 4.29
N ILE A 7 24.39 18.32 5.21
CA ILE A 7 22.97 18.04 5.38
C ILE A 7 22.26 18.72 4.20
N VAL A 8 21.77 17.90 3.26
CA VAL A 8 20.97 18.41 2.14
C VAL A 8 19.56 18.67 2.66
N ASN A 9 19.18 19.94 2.76
CA ASN A 9 17.79 20.33 2.98
C ASN A 9 17.02 20.12 1.68
N TRP A 10 16.45 18.94 1.52
CA TRP A 10 15.59 18.63 0.39
C TRP A 10 14.30 19.45 0.47
N PRO A 11 13.80 20.01 -0.65
CA PRO A 11 12.47 20.61 -0.70
C PRO A 11 11.43 19.57 -0.31
N LYS A 12 10.31 20.02 0.25
CA LYS A 12 9.40 19.23 1.09
C LYS A 12 8.86 17.93 0.48
N THR A 13 9.01 17.68 -0.82
CA THR A 13 8.83 16.37 -1.48
C THR A 13 8.99 16.51 -3.00
N MET A 14 10.09 16.05 -3.60
CA MET A 14 10.21 15.90 -5.07
C MET A 14 9.36 14.74 -5.64
N PHE A 15 8.62 14.05 -4.78
CA PHE A 15 8.00 12.75 -5.01
C PHE A 15 6.50 12.73 -4.70
N GLU A 16 5.89 13.89 -4.49
CA GLU A 16 4.43 13.99 -4.34
C GLU A 16 3.73 13.56 -5.64
N ASP A 17 2.61 12.87 -5.49
CA ASP A 17 1.70 12.59 -6.61
C ASP A 17 1.35 13.90 -7.31
N ALA A 18 1.26 13.86 -8.64
CA ALA A 18 0.85 15.03 -9.43
C ALA A 18 -0.57 15.52 -9.07
N GLU A 19 -1.38 14.65 -8.45
CA GLU A 19 -2.73 14.96 -7.98
C GLU A 19 -2.74 15.17 -6.45
N PRO A 20 -3.36 16.27 -5.96
CA PRO A 20 -3.60 16.46 -4.54
C PRO A 20 -4.38 15.28 -3.95
N ARG A 21 -3.99 14.83 -2.75
CA ARG A 21 -4.74 13.82 -2.01
C ARG A 21 -6.18 14.29 -1.80
N ALA A 22 -7.16 13.47 -2.16
CA ALA A 22 -8.57 13.84 -2.07
C ALA A 22 -8.98 14.12 -0.62
N GLU A 23 -9.84 15.12 -0.41
CA GLU A 23 -10.42 15.40 0.89
C GLU A 23 -11.41 14.29 1.29
N GLY A 24 -11.29 13.77 2.52
CA GLY A 24 -12.21 12.79 3.08
C GLY A 24 -11.52 11.64 3.81
N LEU A 25 -12.28 10.58 4.09
CA LEU A 25 -11.79 9.39 4.79
C LEU A 25 -11.05 8.48 3.81
N HIS A 26 -9.77 8.25 4.07
CA HIS A 26 -8.92 7.36 3.28
C HIS A 26 -8.94 5.94 3.84
N LEU A 27 -8.89 4.95 2.95
CA LEU A 27 -8.84 3.54 3.33
C LEU A 27 -7.70 3.24 4.30
N SER A 28 -6.52 3.83 4.11
CA SER A 28 -5.36 3.64 4.98
C SER A 28 -5.65 4.00 6.44
N ILE A 29 -6.44 5.05 6.67
CA ILE A 29 -6.84 5.49 8.02
C ILE A 29 -7.76 4.45 8.68
N ILE A 30 -8.68 3.86 7.91
CA ILE A 30 -9.56 2.80 8.42
C ILE A 30 -8.74 1.54 8.75
N ILE A 31 -7.80 1.17 7.88
CA ILE A 31 -6.90 0.02 8.11
C ILE A 31 -6.05 0.23 9.36
N ASP A 32 -5.51 1.43 9.57
CA ASP A 32 -4.75 1.77 10.78
C ASP A 32 -5.63 1.60 12.03
N SER A 33 -6.86 2.11 11.99
CA SER A 33 -7.84 1.93 13.08
C SER A 33 -8.16 0.45 13.36
N LEU A 34 -8.31 -0.38 12.31
CA LEU A 34 -8.49 -1.83 12.47
C LEU A 34 -7.29 -2.50 13.13
N LEU A 35 -6.07 -2.16 12.69
CA LEU A 35 -4.82 -2.70 13.23
C LEU A 35 -4.63 -2.33 14.70
N ASP A 36 -4.88 -1.07 15.05
CA ASP A 36 -4.78 -0.58 16.43
C ASP A 36 -5.73 -1.35 17.35
N ARG A 37 -6.98 -1.57 16.92
CA ARG A 37 -7.96 -2.35 17.68
C ARG A 37 -7.59 -3.82 17.82
N ALA A 38 -6.91 -4.38 16.82
CA ALA A 38 -6.39 -5.74 16.89
C ALA A 38 -5.10 -5.86 17.74
N GLY A 39 -4.57 -4.74 18.26
CA GLY A 39 -3.29 -4.71 18.97
C GLY A 39 -2.07 -4.90 18.05
N LEU A 40 -2.29 -4.81 16.74
CA LEU A 40 -1.31 -4.94 15.65
C LEU A 40 -0.81 -3.58 15.12
N GLY A 41 -1.28 -2.48 15.73
CA GLY A 41 -0.84 -1.12 15.43
C GLY A 41 0.69 -0.96 15.51
N TYR A 42 1.21 0.00 14.75
CA TYR A 42 2.64 0.30 14.73
C TYR A 42 3.10 0.82 16.09
N LYS A 43 4.14 0.20 16.67
CA LYS A 43 4.69 0.55 18.01
C LYS A 43 6.09 1.19 17.95
N GLY A 44 6.52 1.67 16.78
CA GLY A 44 7.88 2.16 16.60
C GLY A 44 8.17 3.43 17.40
N LYS A 45 9.45 3.59 17.79
CA LYS A 45 9.96 4.75 18.51
C LYS A 45 10.91 5.53 17.60
N GLY A 46 10.50 6.72 17.14
CA GLY A 46 11.41 7.69 16.53
C GLY A 46 10.95 8.28 15.20
N PHE A 47 11.09 9.60 15.07
CA PHE A 47 10.65 10.39 13.91
C PHE A 47 11.64 10.31 12.73
N THR A 48 12.95 10.16 13.00
CA THR A 48 14.01 10.21 11.98
C THR A 48 14.08 8.96 11.10
N ASP A 49 13.94 7.78 11.69
CA ASP A 49 13.94 6.52 10.93
C ASP A 49 12.68 6.39 10.07
N MET A 50 11.56 6.99 10.51
CA MET A 50 10.32 7.01 9.74
C MET A 50 10.42 7.84 8.46
N GLN A 51 11.14 8.97 8.48
CA GLN A 51 11.30 9.82 7.29
C GLN A 51 12.09 9.12 6.20
N LEU A 52 13.27 8.58 6.52
CA LEU A 52 14.08 7.84 5.55
C LEU A 52 13.35 6.61 5.00
N THR A 53 12.65 5.88 5.88
CA THR A 53 11.82 4.72 5.50
C THR A 53 10.72 5.13 4.53
N ALA A 54 10.02 6.24 4.82
CA ALA A 54 8.95 6.76 3.98
C ALA A 54 9.48 7.27 2.64
N GLU A 55 10.60 8.00 2.62
CA GLU A 55 11.21 8.53 1.40
C GLU A 55 11.64 7.43 0.44
N ILE A 56 12.29 6.39 0.95
CA ILE A 56 12.66 5.22 0.13
C ILE A 56 11.41 4.47 -0.34
N GLY A 57 10.37 4.39 0.49
CA GLY A 57 9.06 3.86 0.10
C GLY A 57 8.49 4.59 -1.12
N LEU A 58 8.38 5.91 -1.02
CA LEU A 58 7.90 6.79 -2.10
C LEU A 58 8.78 6.74 -3.34
N LEU A 59 10.11 6.73 -3.18
CA LEU A 59 11.05 6.59 -4.30
C LEU A 59 10.81 5.27 -5.04
N TRP A 60 10.67 4.17 -4.31
CA TRP A 60 10.43 2.85 -4.87
C TRP A 60 9.10 2.79 -5.62
N GLU A 61 8.01 3.27 -5.00
CA GLU A 61 6.68 3.34 -5.60
C GLU A 61 6.70 4.18 -6.90
N ASN A 62 7.38 5.33 -6.90
CA ASN A 62 7.49 6.20 -8.07
C ASN A 62 8.30 5.58 -9.21
N VAL A 63 9.45 4.97 -8.90
CA VAL A 63 10.29 4.32 -9.91
C VAL A 63 9.55 3.13 -10.53
N LEU A 64 8.93 2.28 -9.71
CA LEU A 64 8.14 1.16 -10.22
C LEU A 64 6.95 1.66 -11.04
N SER A 65 6.17 2.61 -10.53
CA SER A 65 5.01 3.15 -11.26
C SER A 65 5.39 3.66 -12.64
N LYS A 66 6.55 4.33 -12.77
CA LYS A 66 7.05 4.81 -14.06
C LYS A 66 7.43 3.66 -14.99
N VAL A 67 8.17 2.66 -14.50
CA VAL A 67 8.61 1.51 -15.31
C VAL A 67 7.42 0.63 -15.71
N MET A 68 6.44 0.48 -14.82
CA MET A 68 5.27 -0.37 -15.02
C MET A 68 4.23 0.29 -15.93
N ARG A 69 4.08 1.63 -15.88
CA ARG A 69 3.21 2.39 -16.80
C ARG A 69 3.49 2.06 -18.26
N ASP A 70 4.76 1.96 -18.61
CA ASP A 70 5.17 1.74 -19.99
C ASP A 70 4.97 0.30 -20.45
N LYS A 71 4.67 -0.64 -19.53
CA LYS A 71 4.66 -2.08 -19.83
C LYS A 71 3.39 -2.84 -19.45
N TYR A 72 2.76 -2.52 -18.32
CA TYR A 72 1.77 -3.42 -17.70
C TYR A 72 0.61 -2.70 -17.02
N ALA A 73 0.84 -1.63 -16.26
CA ALA A 73 -0.20 -1.04 -15.41
C ALA A 73 -0.04 0.47 -15.26
N THR A 74 -1.13 1.22 -15.37
CA THR A 74 -1.16 2.67 -15.19
C THR A 74 -1.70 3.02 -13.80
N ARG A 75 -1.11 4.02 -13.13
CA ARG A 75 -1.65 4.54 -11.87
C ARG A 75 -2.99 5.24 -12.18
N PRO A 76 -4.12 4.75 -11.65
CA PRO A 76 -5.41 5.39 -11.88
C PRO A 76 -5.52 6.68 -11.04
N PRO A 77 -6.49 7.56 -11.36
CA PRO A 77 -6.95 8.57 -10.41
C PRO A 77 -7.43 7.91 -9.11
N GLN A 78 -7.52 8.72 -8.04
CA GLN A 78 -8.09 8.26 -6.77
C GLN A 78 -9.53 7.75 -6.96
N ILE A 79 -9.85 6.61 -6.35
CA ILE A 79 -11.15 5.96 -6.44
C ILE A 79 -11.92 6.23 -5.14
N CYS A 80 -13.20 6.57 -5.26
CA CYS A 80 -14.10 6.74 -4.11
C CYS A 80 -15.23 5.71 -4.19
N GLU A 81 -15.29 4.80 -3.22
CA GLU A 81 -16.39 3.85 -3.05
C GLU A 81 -16.98 4.02 -1.65
N ASP A 82 -18.31 4.14 -1.55
CA ASP A 82 -19.03 4.35 -0.28
C ASP A 82 -18.46 5.50 0.57
N GLY A 83 -17.92 6.54 -0.07
CA GLY A 83 -17.28 7.69 0.61
C GLY A 83 -15.95 7.33 1.28
N ILE A 84 -15.22 6.33 0.77
CA ILE A 84 -13.87 5.95 1.19
C ILE A 84 -12.94 6.14 -0.01
N TRP A 85 -11.92 6.97 0.17
CA TRP A 85 -10.91 7.24 -0.85
C TRP A 85 -9.79 6.20 -0.84
N MET A 86 -9.38 5.81 -2.04
CA MET A 86 -8.39 4.77 -2.31
C MET A 86 -7.45 5.22 -3.43
N SER A 87 -6.19 4.81 -3.36
CA SER A 87 -5.16 5.12 -4.35
C SER A 87 -4.38 3.85 -4.69
N PRO A 88 -4.89 3.00 -5.61
CA PRO A 88 -4.11 1.86 -6.11
C PRO A 88 -2.84 2.33 -6.81
N ASP A 89 -1.74 1.58 -6.68
CA ASP A 89 -0.48 1.95 -7.34
C ASP A 89 -0.52 1.73 -8.86
N GLY A 90 -1.31 0.74 -9.33
CA GLY A 90 -1.55 0.50 -10.74
C GLY A 90 -2.80 -0.31 -11.03
N ILE A 91 -3.35 -0.13 -12.23
CA ILE A 91 -4.39 -0.97 -12.83
C ILE A 91 -3.96 -1.29 -14.26
N GLY A 92 -4.10 -2.54 -14.68
CA GLY A 92 -3.68 -2.99 -16.01
C GLY A 92 -4.36 -4.27 -16.46
N PRO A 93 -4.21 -4.67 -17.73
CA PRO A 93 -4.68 -5.97 -18.21
C PRO A 93 -4.00 -7.11 -17.45
N ASP A 94 -4.74 -8.20 -17.24
CA ASP A 94 -4.17 -9.41 -16.63
C ASP A 94 -3.14 -10.05 -17.58
N PRO A 95 -1.86 -10.19 -17.19
CA PRO A 95 -0.87 -10.88 -18.00
C PRO A 95 -1.20 -12.36 -18.24
N GLU A 96 -2.04 -12.97 -17.41
CA GLU A 96 -2.49 -14.36 -17.55
C GLU A 96 -3.84 -14.49 -18.28
N GLY A 97 -4.55 -13.38 -18.49
CA GLY A 97 -5.84 -13.36 -19.19
C GLY A 97 -7.00 -14.02 -18.44
N GLU A 98 -6.88 -14.27 -17.13
CA GLU A 98 -7.94 -14.85 -16.30
C GLU A 98 -9.06 -13.84 -16.02
N VAL A 99 -8.70 -12.57 -15.89
CA VAL A 99 -9.62 -11.44 -15.70
C VAL A 99 -9.29 -10.28 -16.65
N PRO A 100 -10.23 -9.36 -16.95
CA PRO A 100 -9.94 -8.24 -17.85
C PRO A 100 -8.91 -7.26 -17.30
N LEU A 101 -8.90 -7.06 -15.98
CA LEU A 101 -8.05 -6.10 -15.28
C LEU A 101 -7.51 -6.69 -13.99
N ILE A 102 -6.32 -6.27 -13.59
CA ILE A 102 -5.70 -6.56 -12.28
C ILE A 102 -5.38 -5.26 -11.55
N VAL A 103 -5.32 -5.34 -10.23
CA VAL A 103 -4.74 -4.29 -9.39
C VAL A 103 -3.26 -4.59 -9.16
N GLU A 104 -2.41 -3.58 -9.25
CA GLU A 104 -1.01 -3.65 -8.79
C GLU A 104 -0.81 -2.82 -7.51
N GLU A 105 -0.06 -3.40 -6.56
CA GLU A 105 0.33 -2.76 -5.31
C GLU A 105 1.85 -2.87 -5.10
N TYR A 106 2.50 -1.74 -4.81
CA TYR A 106 3.94 -1.67 -4.61
C TYR A 106 4.26 -1.41 -3.15
N LYS A 107 5.25 -2.12 -2.63
CA LYS A 107 5.72 -1.92 -1.25
C LYS A 107 7.23 -1.95 -1.19
N ALA A 108 7.81 -1.03 -0.43
CA ALA A 108 9.16 -1.14 0.07
C ALA A 108 9.08 -1.35 1.59
N THR A 109 9.82 -2.33 2.11
CA THR A 109 9.74 -2.71 3.52
C THR A 109 11.08 -3.15 4.09
N TRP A 110 11.30 -2.85 5.36
CA TRP A 110 12.44 -3.33 6.16
C TRP A 110 12.12 -4.64 6.88
N LYS A 111 10.88 -5.14 6.76
CA LYS A 111 10.53 -6.47 7.27
C LYS A 111 11.43 -7.51 6.62
N ALA A 112 11.75 -8.57 7.35
CA ALA A 112 12.39 -9.74 6.79
C ALA A 112 11.46 -10.46 5.83
N VAL A 113 12.01 -11.11 4.80
CA VAL A 113 11.32 -12.10 3.97
C VAL A 113 11.13 -13.41 4.77
N LYS A 114 10.32 -13.38 5.82
CA LYS A 114 10.04 -14.57 6.65
C LYS A 114 8.59 -15.01 6.58
N ASN A 115 7.66 -14.07 6.54
CA ASN A 115 6.23 -14.38 6.56
C ASN A 115 5.68 -14.40 5.13
N SER A 116 4.59 -15.15 4.94
CA SER A 116 3.86 -15.10 3.68
C SER A 116 3.25 -13.71 3.52
N LEU A 117 3.29 -13.13 2.32
CA LEU A 117 2.58 -11.88 2.04
C LEU A 117 1.07 -12.02 2.29
N ALA A 118 0.53 -13.23 2.12
CA ALA A 118 -0.87 -13.54 2.40
C ALA A 118 -1.25 -13.42 3.89
N GLU A 119 -0.27 -13.43 4.79
CA GLU A 119 -0.48 -13.31 6.24
C GLU A 119 -0.42 -11.85 6.72
N ASP A 120 0.00 -10.91 5.86
CA ASP A 120 0.05 -9.49 6.22
C ASP A 120 -1.36 -8.89 6.11
N PHE A 121 -2.06 -8.85 7.24
CA PHE A 121 -3.44 -8.33 7.33
C PHE A 121 -3.58 -6.93 6.70
N ARG A 122 -2.61 -6.03 6.93
CA ARG A 122 -2.65 -4.67 6.36
C ARG A 122 -2.70 -4.73 4.84
N TYR A 123 -1.76 -5.47 4.25
CA TYR A 123 -1.62 -5.56 2.81
C TYR A 123 -2.82 -6.28 2.18
N MET A 124 -3.28 -7.38 2.79
CA MET A 124 -4.43 -8.12 2.28
C MET A 124 -5.73 -7.33 2.36
N THR A 125 -5.99 -6.60 3.45
CA THR A 125 -7.17 -5.73 3.55
C THR A 125 -7.13 -4.61 2.51
N GLN A 126 -5.95 -4.03 2.27
CA GLN A 126 -5.76 -2.98 1.27
C GLN A 126 -6.03 -3.48 -0.15
N VAL A 127 -5.37 -4.55 -0.60
CA VAL A 127 -5.54 -5.02 -1.98
C VAL A 127 -6.91 -5.61 -2.25
N LYS A 128 -7.54 -6.28 -1.27
CA LYS A 128 -8.94 -6.75 -1.41
C LYS A 128 -9.91 -5.58 -1.61
N ALA A 129 -9.69 -4.46 -0.91
CA ALA A 129 -10.51 -3.26 -1.11
C ALA A 129 -10.30 -2.66 -2.51
N TYR A 130 -9.07 -2.59 -3.00
CA TYR A 130 -8.79 -2.11 -4.34
C TYR A 130 -9.38 -3.03 -5.42
N CYS A 131 -9.22 -4.34 -5.30
CA CYS A 131 -9.84 -5.33 -6.18
C CYS A 131 -11.34 -5.12 -6.30
N ARG A 132 -12.02 -4.96 -5.15
CA ARG A 132 -13.45 -4.64 -5.12
C ARG A 132 -13.77 -3.35 -5.87
N ALA A 133 -13.06 -2.26 -5.57
CA ALA A 133 -13.33 -0.94 -6.15
C ALA A 133 -13.13 -0.92 -7.68
N VAL A 134 -12.22 -1.75 -8.18
CA VAL A 134 -11.92 -1.90 -9.61
C VAL A 134 -12.84 -2.91 -10.30
N GLY A 135 -13.50 -3.79 -9.54
CA GLY A 135 -14.33 -4.87 -10.08
C GLY A 135 -13.50 -6.05 -10.62
N THR A 136 -12.39 -6.39 -9.95
CA THR A 136 -11.56 -7.56 -10.25
C THR A 136 -11.35 -8.43 -9.03
N THR A 137 -10.99 -9.69 -9.24
CA THR A 137 -10.64 -10.66 -8.21
C THR A 137 -9.14 -10.89 -8.07
N VAL A 138 -8.32 -10.23 -8.90
CA VAL A 138 -6.89 -10.49 -8.97
C VAL A 138 -6.08 -9.24 -8.62
N ALA A 139 -5.05 -9.44 -7.79
CA ALA A 139 -4.04 -8.43 -7.50
C ALA A 139 -2.62 -8.99 -7.68
N ILE A 140 -1.70 -8.14 -8.14
CA ILE A 140 -0.26 -8.39 -8.15
C ILE A 140 0.40 -7.45 -7.15
N MET A 141 1.09 -8.03 -6.16
CA MET A 141 1.87 -7.27 -5.19
C MET A 141 3.36 -7.39 -5.48
N ARG A 142 4.05 -6.26 -5.53
CA ARG A 142 5.49 -6.18 -5.78
C ARG A 142 6.18 -5.58 -4.56
N VAL A 143 6.92 -6.41 -3.85
CA VAL A 143 7.52 -6.03 -2.58
C VAL A 143 9.04 -6.06 -2.67
N PHE A 144 9.65 -4.92 -2.36
CA PHE A 144 11.08 -4.77 -2.18
C PHE A 144 11.42 -4.83 -0.69
N TYR A 145 12.08 -5.90 -0.30
CA TYR A 145 12.53 -6.17 1.05
C TYR A 145 13.96 -5.67 1.20
N VAL A 146 14.12 -4.51 1.84
CA VAL A 146 15.42 -3.84 2.02
C VAL A 146 16.39 -4.74 2.78
N MET A 147 15.91 -5.45 3.79
CA MET A 147 16.72 -6.34 4.63
C MET A 147 16.88 -7.76 4.07
N GLY A 148 16.20 -8.09 2.97
CA GLY A 148 16.22 -9.43 2.38
C GLY A 148 15.79 -10.52 3.36
N ASP A 149 16.52 -11.64 3.34
CA ASP A 149 16.29 -12.80 4.22
C ASP A 149 17.23 -12.86 5.45
N TYR A 150 18.08 -11.84 5.63
CA TYR A 150 19.14 -11.77 6.65
C TYR A 150 20.21 -12.87 6.57
N ARG A 151 20.29 -13.63 5.48
CA ARG A 151 21.31 -14.67 5.24
C ARG A 151 22.42 -14.18 4.31
N GLY A 152 22.66 -12.86 4.29
CA GLY A 152 23.64 -12.23 3.41
C GLY A 152 23.18 -12.07 1.95
N SER A 153 21.90 -12.31 1.64
CA SER A 153 21.37 -12.17 0.27
C SER A 153 21.35 -10.73 -0.25
N GLY A 154 21.43 -9.74 0.65
CA GLY A 154 21.09 -8.35 0.32
C GLY A 154 19.60 -8.15 0.09
N PRO A 155 19.18 -6.99 -0.45
CA PRO A 155 17.78 -6.69 -0.73
C PRO A 155 17.13 -7.72 -1.66
N LEU A 156 15.86 -8.03 -1.43
CA LEU A 156 15.11 -9.01 -2.22
C LEU A 156 13.86 -8.38 -2.83
N TYR A 157 13.61 -8.68 -4.10
CA TYR A 157 12.38 -8.32 -4.79
C TYR A 157 11.49 -9.54 -4.96
N LYS A 158 10.24 -9.45 -4.52
CA LYS A 158 9.23 -10.50 -4.70
C LYS A 158 7.99 -9.97 -5.41
N VAL A 159 7.42 -10.82 -6.25
CA VAL A 159 6.13 -10.60 -6.89
C VAL A 159 5.21 -11.72 -6.44
N ALA A 160 4.00 -11.36 -6.01
CA ALA A 160 2.97 -12.31 -5.63
C ALA A 160 1.66 -11.98 -6.36
N ARG A 161 1.08 -12.98 -7.01
CA ARG A 161 -0.28 -12.93 -7.56
C ARG A 161 -1.24 -13.48 -6.52
N PHE A 162 -2.31 -12.75 -6.26
CA PHE A 162 -3.40 -13.16 -5.39
C PHE A 162 -4.69 -13.22 -6.20
N THR A 163 -5.41 -14.32 -6.03
CA THR A 163 -6.76 -14.51 -6.58
C THR A 163 -7.71 -14.63 -5.40
N PHE A 164 -8.69 -13.73 -5.33
CA PHE A 164 -9.68 -13.67 -4.28
C PHE A 164 -11.02 -14.14 -4.79
N SER A 165 -11.81 -14.77 -3.93
CA SER A 165 -13.23 -14.97 -4.21
C SER A 165 -14.02 -13.68 -3.96
N GLU A 166 -15.14 -13.53 -4.68
CA GLU A 166 -16.12 -12.45 -4.42
C GLU A 166 -16.58 -12.41 -2.95
N ALA A 167 -16.70 -13.59 -2.33
CA ALA A 167 -17.05 -13.70 -0.91
C ALA A 167 -15.99 -13.08 0.01
N GLU A 168 -14.70 -13.27 -0.30
CA GLU A 168 -13.61 -12.64 0.44
C GLU A 168 -13.56 -11.12 0.26
N LEU A 169 -13.76 -10.64 -0.97
CA LEU A 169 -13.81 -9.20 -1.27
C LEU A 169 -14.97 -8.54 -0.51
N LYS A 170 -16.15 -9.17 -0.53
CA LYS A 170 -17.32 -8.71 0.21
C LYS A 170 -17.07 -8.70 1.72
N ALA A 171 -16.57 -9.80 2.29
CA ALA A 171 -16.32 -9.89 3.72
C ALA A 171 -15.31 -8.84 4.20
N ASN A 172 -14.26 -8.59 3.41
CA ASN A 172 -13.30 -7.53 3.68
C ASN A 172 -13.94 -6.13 3.67
N TRP A 173 -14.80 -5.85 2.69
CA TRP A 173 -15.48 -4.56 2.60
C TRP A 173 -16.50 -4.34 3.71
N ASP A 174 -17.29 -5.37 4.06
CA ASP A 174 -18.23 -5.31 5.17
C ASP A 174 -17.52 -4.95 6.50
N MET A 175 -16.30 -5.49 6.71
CA MET A 175 -15.45 -5.15 7.85
C MET A 175 -15.00 -3.67 7.80
N ILE A 176 -14.56 -3.18 6.65
CA ILE A 176 -14.16 -1.78 6.43
C ILE A 176 -15.33 -0.82 6.70
N LEU A 177 -16.51 -1.10 6.15
CA LEU A 177 -17.71 -0.28 6.34
C LEU A 177 -18.15 -0.24 7.81
N LYS A 178 -18.06 -1.37 8.51
CA LYS A 178 -18.36 -1.45 9.95
C LYS A 178 -17.40 -0.57 10.77
N GLU A 179 -16.11 -0.56 10.40
CA GLU A 179 -15.13 0.27 11.10
C GLU A 179 -15.33 1.76 10.78
N LYS A 180 -15.60 2.12 9.52
CA LYS A 180 -15.99 3.48 9.14
C LYS A 180 -17.16 3.98 9.98
N ALA A 181 -18.26 3.22 10.04
CA ALA A 181 -19.44 3.60 10.81
C ALA A 181 -19.17 3.73 12.31
N ARG A 182 -18.16 3.03 12.85
CA ARG A 182 -17.71 3.18 14.23
C ARG A 182 -16.93 4.47 14.42
N MET A 183 -15.99 4.78 13.54
CA MET A 183 -15.18 6.01 13.58
C MET A 183 -16.09 7.24 13.57
N GLU A 184 -17.07 7.27 12.66
CA GLU A 184 -18.06 8.36 12.55
C GLU A 184 -18.92 8.57 13.81
N LYS A 185 -19.15 7.52 14.61
CA LYS A 185 -19.87 7.61 15.89
C LYS A 185 -18.98 8.07 17.04
N GLY A 186 -17.69 7.75 16.99
CA GLY A 186 -16.70 8.14 18.00
C GLY A 186 -16.44 9.65 17.97
N ASP A 187 -16.35 10.22 16.77
CA ASP A 187 -16.07 11.65 16.56
C ASP A 187 -17.20 12.58 17.04
N ARG A 188 -18.41 12.04 17.28
CA ARG A 188 -19.57 12.82 17.79
C ARG A 188 -19.62 12.95 19.31
N LYS A 189 -18.65 12.39 20.03
CA LYS A 189 -18.58 12.44 21.51
C LYS A 189 -17.52 13.41 22.05
N GLY A 190 -16.88 14.20 21.20
CA GLY A 190 -16.07 15.36 21.58
C GLY A 190 -16.83 16.66 21.38
#